data_AF-A0A528MDS7-F1
#
_entry.id   AF-A0A528MDS7-F1
#
_cell.length_a   1.000
_cell.length_b   1.000
_cell.length_c   1.000
_cell.angle_alpha   90.00
_cell.angle_beta   90.00
_cell.angle_gamma   90.00
#
_symmetry.space_group_name_H-M   'P 1'
#
loop_
_entity.id
_entity.type
_entity.pdbx_description
1 polymer ?
#
loop_
_entity_poly.entity_id
_entity_poly.type
_entity_poly.pdbx_seq_one_letter_code
_entity_poly.pdbx_strand_id
1 'polypeptide(L)'
;MSLYSNDIVYFDLVPPLRYVGSNALRERFLDWFPRWSGPIGQELGQLDVAAGDAVAAAWMLIRARGILKTGAKVDYWVRVSNAFRRAGDRWTITHEHVSLPVDMRSRTAVLDLTP
;
A
#
# COMPACT_ATOMS: atom_id res chain seq x y z
N MET A 1 -10.32 -1.46 9.02
CA MET A 1 -10.97 -0.90 7.81
C MET A 1 -11.61 0.48 8.03
N SER A 2 -11.62 1.06 9.24
CA SER A 2 -12.30 2.33 9.53
C SER A 2 -11.72 3.57 8.82
N LEU A 3 -10.48 3.49 8.34
CA LEU A 3 -9.82 4.57 7.60
C LEU A 3 -10.08 4.53 6.09
N TYR A 4 -10.61 3.42 5.57
CA TYR A 4 -10.95 3.26 4.15
C TYR A 4 -12.43 3.57 3.94
N SER A 5 -12.75 4.15 2.79
CA SER A 5 -14.13 4.28 2.36
C SER A 5 -14.71 2.91 1.99
N ASN A 6 -16.04 2.77 2.03
CA ASN A 6 -16.70 1.52 1.67
C ASN A 6 -16.49 1.14 0.19
N ASP A 7 -16.27 2.14 -0.66
CA ASP A 7 -16.08 2.09 -2.10
C ASP A 7 -14.60 2.20 -2.54
N ILE A 8 -13.65 1.96 -1.62
CA ILE A 8 -12.20 2.00 -1.89
C ILE A 8 -11.81 1.22 -3.15
N VAL A 9 -10.93 1.80 -3.96
CA VAL A 9 -10.22 1.11 -5.03
C VAL A 9 -8.76 0.97 -4.65
N TYR A 10 -8.25 -0.25 -4.58
CA TYR A 10 -6.89 -0.56 -4.12
C TYR A 10 -6.08 -1.24 -5.23
N PHE A 11 -4.92 -0.68 -5.57
CA PHE A 11 -3.93 -1.34 -6.42
C PHE A 11 -2.80 -1.86 -5.52
N ASP A 12 -2.71 -3.18 -5.42
CA ASP A 12 -1.67 -3.86 -4.65
C ASP A 12 -0.49 -4.24 -5.56
N LEU A 13 0.62 -4.65 -4.94
CA LEU A 13 1.76 -5.26 -5.60
C LEU A 13 1.43 -6.57 -6.30
N VAL A 14 0.39 -7.27 -5.86
CA VAL A 14 0.04 -8.63 -6.30
C VAL A 14 -1.33 -8.68 -6.97
N PRO A 15 -1.57 -9.67 -7.85
CA PRO A 15 -2.86 -9.85 -8.51
C PRO A 15 -4.04 -9.97 -7.54
N PRO A 16 -5.25 -9.55 -7.95
CA PRO A 16 -5.64 -9.11 -9.29
C PRO A 16 -5.25 -7.65 -9.59
N LEU A 17 -5.60 -7.16 -10.78
CA LEU A 17 -5.27 -5.79 -11.23
C LEU A 17 -5.77 -4.70 -10.26
N ARG A 18 -6.88 -4.94 -9.55
CA ARG A 18 -7.42 -4.06 -8.51
C ARG A 18 -8.35 -4.79 -7.57
N TYR A 19 -8.42 -4.35 -6.33
CA TYR A 19 -9.47 -4.69 -5.37
C TYR A 19 -10.47 -3.53 -5.31
N VAL A 20 -11.77 -3.85 -5.24
CA VAL A 20 -12.84 -2.86 -5.18
C VAL A 20 -13.73 -3.15 -3.99
N GLY A 21 -13.93 -2.13 -3.15
CA GLY A 21 -14.74 -2.20 -1.95
C GLY A 21 -13.97 -2.68 -0.72
N SER A 22 -14.42 -2.22 0.45
CA SER A 22 -13.73 -2.48 1.72
C SER A 22 -13.71 -3.95 2.12
N ASN A 23 -14.67 -4.76 1.66
CA ASN A 23 -14.69 -6.20 1.88
C ASN A 23 -13.56 -6.92 1.12
N ALA A 24 -13.38 -6.63 -0.17
CA ALA A 24 -12.31 -7.22 -0.97
C ALA A 24 -10.92 -6.84 -0.43
N LEU A 25 -10.76 -5.57 -0.03
CA LEU A 25 -9.52 -5.11 0.61
C LEU A 25 -9.29 -5.81 1.97
N ARG A 26 -10.35 -6.01 2.76
CA ARG A 26 -10.25 -6.74 4.03
C ARG A 26 -9.80 -8.18 3.81
N GLU A 27 -10.39 -8.90 2.86
CA GLU A 27 -9.97 -10.25 2.51
C GLU A 27 -8.51 -10.29 2.07
N ARG A 28 -8.07 -9.30 1.28
CA ARG A 28 -6.68 -9.19 0.87
C ARG A 28 -5.72 -9.03 2.05
N PHE A 29 -6.07 -8.21 3.03
CA PHE A 29 -5.28 -8.07 4.26
C PHE A 29 -5.33 -9.32 5.13
N LEU A 30 -6.48 -10.00 5.22
CA LEU A 30 -6.61 -11.28 5.93
C LEU A 30 -5.80 -12.40 5.26
N ASP A 31 -5.57 -12.34 3.96
CA ASP A 31 -4.62 -13.22 3.26
C ASP A 31 -3.16 -12.80 3.50
N TRP A 32 -2.88 -11.50 3.57
CA TRP A 32 -1.51 -10.98 3.68
C TRP A 32 -0.89 -11.22 5.06
N PHE A 33 -1.59 -10.79 6.13
CA PHE A 33 -1.04 -10.79 7.49
C PHE A 33 -0.57 -12.18 7.95
N PRO A 34 -1.30 -13.28 7.72
CA PRO A 34 -0.88 -14.61 8.15
C PRO A 34 0.35 -15.16 7.43
N ARG A 35 0.84 -14.53 6.34
CA ARG A 35 2.03 -14.99 5.60
C ARG A 35 3.34 -14.66 6.31
N TRP A 36 3.32 -13.79 7.32
CA TRP A 36 4.50 -13.38 8.07
C TRP A 36 4.75 -14.29 9.27
N SER A 37 6.02 -14.57 9.58
CA SER A 37 6.43 -15.42 10.71
C SER A 37 6.74 -14.62 11.98
N GLY A 38 6.51 -13.31 11.97
CA GLY A 38 6.85 -12.40 13.06
C GLY A 38 6.39 -10.96 12.79
N PRO A 39 6.98 -9.97 13.47
CA PRO A 39 6.65 -8.56 13.27
C PRO A 39 6.85 -8.12 11.82
N ILE A 40 5.95 -7.26 11.35
CA ILE A 40 6.03 -6.61 10.04
C ILE A 40 6.52 -5.19 10.28
N GLY A 41 7.77 -4.90 9.89
CA GLY A 41 8.33 -3.56 9.93
C GLY A 41 7.80 -2.72 8.77
N GLN A 42 7.41 -1.48 9.08
CA GLN A 42 7.03 -0.45 8.10
C GLN A 42 7.71 0.85 8.53
N GLU A 43 8.53 1.42 7.66
CA GLU A 43 9.19 2.71 7.88
C GLU A 43 8.70 3.70 6.83
N LEU A 44 8.19 4.84 7.26
CA LEU A 44 7.70 5.89 6.38
C LEU A 44 8.86 6.82 5.99
N GLY A 45 9.02 7.09 4.70
CA GLY A 45 10.00 8.03 4.17
C GLY A 45 9.41 8.93 3.08
N GLN A 46 9.94 10.15 2.95
CA GLN A 46 9.58 11.12 1.91
C GLN A 46 8.06 11.30 1.74
N LEU A 47 7.35 11.58 2.84
CA LEU A 47 5.92 11.87 2.79
C LEU A 47 5.69 13.29 2.31
N ASP A 48 4.91 13.41 1.24
CA ASP A 48 4.28 14.66 0.81
C ASP A 48 2.76 14.56 0.91
N VAL A 49 2.12 15.69 1.22
CA VAL A 49 0.67 15.80 1.32
C VAL A 49 0.21 17.07 0.62
N ALA A 50 -0.77 16.93 -0.26
CA ALA A 50 -1.51 18.04 -0.86
C ALA A 50 -2.99 17.92 -0.48
N ALA A 51 -3.53 18.89 0.25
CA ALA A 51 -4.89 18.84 0.76
C ALA A 51 -5.68 20.09 0.37
N GLY A 52 -6.93 19.89 -0.06
CA GLY A 52 -7.97 20.92 -0.16
C GLY A 52 -9.11 20.63 0.81
N ASP A 53 -10.24 21.29 0.63
CA ASP A 53 -11.36 21.21 1.60
C ASP A 53 -12.05 19.84 1.60
N ALA A 54 -12.20 19.22 0.43
CA ALA A 54 -12.98 17.99 0.24
C ALA A 54 -12.14 16.79 -0.22
N VAL A 55 -11.00 17.03 -0.86
CA VAL A 55 -10.10 15.99 -1.39
C VAL A 55 -8.66 16.28 -0.99
N ALA A 56 -7.89 15.21 -0.79
CA ALA A 56 -6.47 15.29 -0.54
C ALA A 56 -5.74 14.14 -1.24
N ALA A 57 -4.45 14.33 -1.47
CA ALA A 57 -3.55 13.29 -1.94
C ALA A 57 -2.32 13.26 -1.03
N ALA A 58 -1.79 12.07 -0.83
CA ALA A 58 -0.49 11.86 -0.21
C ALA A 58 0.31 10.86 -1.03
N TRP A 59 1.62 11.06 -1.12
CA TRP A 59 2.52 10.07 -1.67
C TRP A 59 3.75 9.95 -0.78
N MET A 60 4.25 8.72 -0.67
CA MET A 60 5.36 8.40 0.22
C MET A 60 6.11 7.16 -0.26
N LEU A 61 7.27 6.95 0.33
CA LEU A 61 7.99 5.69 0.28
C LEU A 61 7.77 4.94 1.60
N ILE A 62 7.55 3.63 1.53
CA ILE A 62 7.46 2.78 2.72
C ILE A 62 8.46 1.64 2.61
N ARG A 63 9.36 1.51 3.59
CA ARG A 63 10.26 0.35 3.68
C ARG A 63 9.54 -0.77 4.41
N ALA A 64 9.21 -1.82 3.68
CA ALA A 64 8.64 -3.03 4.25
C ALA A 64 9.76 -3.97 4.69
N ARG A 65 9.70 -4.46 5.94
CA ARG A 65 10.70 -5.37 6.51
C ARG A 65 10.05 -6.54 7.24
N GLY A 66 10.65 -7.71 7.16
CA GLY A 66 10.25 -8.86 7.97
C GLY A 66 10.63 -10.20 7.35
N ILE A 67 10.05 -11.27 7.89
CA ILE A 67 10.28 -12.64 7.44
C ILE A 67 8.94 -13.29 7.13
N LEU A 68 8.83 -13.88 5.94
CA LEU A 68 7.67 -14.69 5.54
C LEU A 68 7.77 -16.08 6.17
N LYS A 69 6.62 -16.76 6.34
CA LYS A 69 6.56 -18.17 6.81
C LYS A 69 7.33 -19.15 5.91
N THR A 70 7.62 -18.76 4.67
CA THR A 70 8.50 -19.51 3.76
C THR A 70 9.99 -19.40 4.11
N GLY A 71 10.36 -18.55 5.07
CA GLY A 71 11.74 -18.20 5.42
C GLY A 71 12.33 -17.05 4.59
N ALA A 72 11.61 -16.58 3.56
CA ALA A 72 12.08 -15.46 2.73
C ALA A 72 12.13 -14.15 3.53
N LYS A 73 13.24 -13.43 3.41
CA LYS A 73 13.41 -12.09 3.99
C LYS A 73 12.83 -11.04 3.05
N VAL A 74 12.04 -10.12 3.61
CA VAL A 74 11.57 -8.92 2.93
C VAL A 74 12.31 -7.73 3.51
N ASP A 75 12.94 -6.95 2.64
CA ASP A 75 13.54 -5.66 2.96
C ASP A 75 13.65 -4.85 1.66
N TYR A 76 12.63 -4.05 1.35
CA TYR A 76 12.61 -3.19 0.16
C TYR A 76 11.66 -2.00 0.36
N TRP A 77 11.88 -0.96 -0.45
CA TRP A 77 11.01 0.21 -0.50
C TRP A 77 9.88 0.00 -1.52
N VAL A 78 8.67 0.40 -1.15
CA VAL A 78 7.53 0.54 -2.06
C VAL A 78 7.15 2.00 -2.20
N ARG A 79 6.57 2.36 -3.34
CA ARG A 79 5.95 3.67 -3.57
C ARG A 79 4.47 3.55 -3.25
N VAL A 80 3.94 4.50 -2.49
CA VAL A 80 2.53 4.56 -2.14
C VAL A 80 1.94 5.89 -2.58
N SER A 81 0.74 5.85 -3.14
CA SER A 81 -0.08 7.04 -3.41
C SER A 81 -1.49 6.81 -2.89
N ASN A 82 -1.96 7.73 -2.07
CA ASN A 82 -3.27 7.69 -1.43
C ASN A 82 -4.09 8.90 -1.87
N ALA A 83 -5.33 8.65 -2.26
CA ALA A 83 -6.35 9.69 -2.41
C ALA A 83 -7.34 9.60 -1.25
N PHE A 84 -7.73 10.77 -0.75
CA PHE A 84 -8.64 10.89 0.37
C PHE A 84 -9.83 11.75 -0.02
N ARG A 85 -10.97 11.42 0.58
CA ARG A 85 -12.18 12.26 0.54
C ARG A 85 -12.67 12.53 1.95
N ARG A 86 -13.05 13.79 2.19
CA ARG A 86 -13.67 14.22 3.43
C ARG A 86 -15.18 13.97 3.38
N ALA A 87 -15.72 13.40 4.45
CA ALA A 87 -17.15 13.28 4.70
C ALA A 87 -17.43 13.76 6.12
N GLY A 88 -17.96 14.98 6.25
CA GLY A 88 -18.11 15.67 7.54
C GLY A 88 -16.76 16.05 8.14
N ASP A 89 -16.49 15.61 9.36
CA ASP A 89 -15.23 15.81 10.08
C ASP A 89 -14.19 14.73 9.81
N ARG A 90 -14.52 13.69 9.03
CA ARG A 90 -13.67 12.54 8.81
C ARG A 90 -13.09 12.48 7.39
N TRP A 91 -11.80 12.21 7.32
CA TRP A 91 -11.12 11.80 6.08
C TRP A 91 -11.12 10.28 5.95
N THR A 92 -11.35 9.79 4.73
CA THR A 92 -11.23 8.37 4.40
C THR A 92 -10.39 8.20 3.15
N ILE A 93 -9.60 7.14 3.09
CA ILE A 93 -8.86 6.72 1.90
C ILE A 93 -9.88 6.16 0.90
N THR A 94 -9.96 6.77 -0.27
CA THR A 94 -10.84 6.35 -1.39
C THR A 94 -10.07 5.65 -2.50
N HIS A 95 -8.77 5.90 -2.59
CA HIS A 95 -7.85 5.16 -3.45
C HIS A 95 -6.50 4.97 -2.76
N GLU A 96 -5.91 3.79 -2.89
CA GLU A 96 -4.51 3.52 -2.53
C GLU A 96 -3.85 2.71 -3.64
N HIS A 97 -2.62 3.09 -3.99
CA HIS A 97 -1.80 2.40 -4.96
C HIS A 97 -0.42 2.15 -4.36
N VAL A 98 -0.07 0.87 -4.22
CA VAL A 98 1.25 0.41 -3.79
C VAL A 98 1.95 -0.23 -4.97
N SER A 99 3.20 0.17 -5.22
CA SER A 99 3.93 -0.31 -6.40
C SER A 99 5.43 -0.42 -6.20
N LEU A 100 6.03 -1.30 -6.98
CA LEU A 100 7.47 -1.41 -7.19
C LEU A 100 7.81 -0.99 -8.62
N PRO A 101 8.99 -0.38 -8.87
CA PRO A 101 9.47 -0.18 -10.21
C PRO A 101 9.77 -1.52 -10.89
N VAL A 102 9.68 -1.56 -12.22
CA VAL A 102 9.91 -2.76 -13.03
C VAL A 102 11.06 -2.49 -13.99
N ASP A 103 12.01 -3.41 -14.06
CA ASP A 103 13.00 -3.45 -15.14
C ASP A 103 12.30 -3.99 -16.40
N MET A 104 12.22 -3.17 -17.44
CA MET A 104 11.48 -3.51 -18.66
C MET A 104 12.17 -4.57 -19.53
N ARG A 105 13.48 -4.79 -19.34
CA ARG A 105 14.25 -5.81 -20.05
C ARG A 105 14.02 -7.18 -19.43
N SER A 106 14.16 -7.30 -18.11
CA SER A 106 13.93 -8.58 -17.40
C SER A 106 12.45 -8.84 -17.13
N ARG A 107 11.61 -7.80 -17.14
CA ARG A 107 10.20 -7.80 -16.74
C ARG A 107 10.01 -8.22 -15.28
N THR A 108 10.96 -7.85 -14.42
CA THR A 108 10.91 -8.14 -12.99
C THR A 108 10.86 -6.87 -12.16
N ALA A 109 10.27 -6.95 -10.97
CA ALA A 109 10.34 -5.86 -10.01
C ALA A 109 11.79 -5.60 -9.58
N VAL A 110 12.13 -4.32 -9.35
CA VAL A 110 13.42 -3.88 -8.82
C VAL A 110 13.24 -3.60 -7.32
N LEU A 111 13.96 -4.33 -6.48
CA LEU A 111 13.72 -4.37 -5.02
C LEU A 111 14.85 -3.73 -4.20
N ASP A 112 16.00 -3.44 -4.82
CA ASP A 112 17.23 -2.99 -4.17
C ASP A 112 17.45 -1.47 -4.23
N LEU A 113 16.46 -0.72 -4.73
CA LEU A 113 16.51 0.73 -4.75
C LEU A 113 16.33 1.32 -3.34
N THR A 114 17.12 2.35 -3.05
CA THR A 114 17.02 3.15 -1.82
C THR A 114 16.73 4.61 -2.18
N PRO A 115 16.01 5.35 -1.32
CA PRO A 115 15.87 6.80 -1.44
C PRO A 115 17.23 7.52 -1.31
#